data_AF-A0A1B6KC93-F1
#
_entry.id   AF-A0A1B6KC93-F1
#
_cell.length_a   1.000
_cell.length_b   1.000
_cell.length_c   1.000
_cell.angle_alpha   90.00
_cell.angle_beta   90.00
_cell.angle_gamma   90.00
#
_symmetry.space_group_name_H-M   'P 1'
#
loop_
_entity.id
_entity.type
_entity.pdbx_description
1 polymer ?
#
loop_
_entity_poly.entity_id
_entity_poly.type
_entity_poly.pdbx_seq_one_letter_code
_entity_poly.pdbx_strand_id
1 'polypeptide(L)'
;PEFNSGGDILNRYETLESTRVSCESLLEQELESFAELRINMMTLLESKSTRLKDLGNRVVALQVQQKQAKERRMFWEHMVERMKVLIQQRKEEALIMSGGCWDLYLQICAHRKVKPTLAQNNIKGQLDYIEKTINFLKEVNTLASSNV
;
A
#
# COMPACT_ATOMS: atom_id res chain seq x y z
N PRO A 1 47.22 -68.91 27.29
CA PRO A 1 48.32 -69.63 26.60
C PRO A 1 49.64 -69.34 27.32
N GLU A 2 50.20 -70.35 27.98
CA GLU A 2 51.56 -70.30 28.53
C GLU A 2 52.56 -70.17 27.38
N PHE A 3 53.58 -69.32 27.55
CA PHE A 3 54.57 -69.03 26.52
C PHE A 3 55.58 -70.18 26.44
N ASN A 4 55.47 -71.00 25.39
CA ASN A 4 56.25 -72.24 25.29
C ASN A 4 57.55 -72.09 24.50
N SER A 5 57.83 -70.91 23.92
CA SER A 5 59.09 -70.59 23.23
C SER A 5 59.31 -69.08 23.15
N GLY A 6 60.58 -68.66 23.10
CA GLY A 6 60.94 -67.25 22.85
C GLY A 6 60.41 -66.70 21.52
N GLY A 7 60.19 -67.57 20.53
CA GLY A 7 59.59 -67.20 19.24
C GLY A 7 58.12 -66.77 19.35
N ASP A 8 57.35 -67.36 20.27
CA ASP A 8 55.93 -67.00 20.47
C ASP A 8 55.79 -65.60 21.08
N ILE A 9 56.74 -65.23 21.95
CA ILE A 9 56.81 -63.90 22.55
C ILE A 9 57.15 -62.85 21.48
N LEU A 10 58.09 -63.18 20.58
CA LEU A 10 58.54 -62.28 19.52
C LEU A 10 57.44 -62.06 18.47
N ASN A 11 56.78 -63.13 18.01
CA ASN A 11 55.65 -63.03 17.08
C ASN A 11 54.49 -62.20 17.66
N ARG A 12 54.21 -62.35 18.96
CA ARG A 12 53.17 -61.55 19.61
C ARG A 12 53.58 -60.07 19.72
N TYR A 13 54.84 -59.79 19.98
CA TYR A 13 55.37 -58.42 19.99
C TYR A 13 55.27 -57.79 18.60
N GLU A 14 55.68 -58.50 17.55
CA GLU A 14 55.54 -58.03 16.16
C GLU A 14 54.08 -57.79 15.77
N THR A 15 53.17 -58.68 16.17
CA THR A 15 51.73 -58.50 15.93
C THR A 15 51.20 -57.28 16.69
N LEU A 16 51.56 -57.12 17.96
CA LEU A 16 51.14 -55.96 18.77
C LEU A 16 51.66 -54.66 18.16
N GLU A 17 52.92 -54.62 17.76
CA GLU A 17 53.52 -53.46 17.12
C GLU A 17 52.86 -53.14 15.78
N SER A 18 52.60 -54.14 14.95
CA SER A 18 51.85 -53.96 13.71
C SER A 18 50.43 -53.43 13.95
N THR A 19 49.73 -53.95 14.97
CA THR A 19 48.40 -53.44 15.32
C THR A 19 48.45 -52.03 15.89
N ARG A 20 49.47 -51.68 16.66
CA ARG A 20 49.69 -50.32 17.19
C ARG A 20 49.84 -49.33 16.05
N VAL A 21 50.72 -49.61 15.10
CA VAL A 21 50.94 -48.77 13.91
C VAL A 21 49.67 -48.63 13.07
N SER A 22 48.94 -49.73 12.85
CA SER A 22 47.67 -49.67 12.12
C SER A 22 46.63 -48.81 12.85
N CYS A 23 46.49 -48.96 14.16
CA CYS A 23 45.58 -48.14 14.98
C CYS A 23 45.98 -46.66 14.97
N GLU A 24 47.28 -46.34 15.02
CA GLU A 24 47.78 -44.97 14.93
C GLU A 24 47.41 -44.35 13.59
N SER A 25 47.62 -45.06 12.48
CA SER A 25 47.24 -44.57 11.15
C SER A 25 45.73 -44.34 10.99
N LEU A 26 44.91 -45.24 11.52
CA LEU A 26 43.46 -45.11 11.50
C LEU A 26 43.00 -43.92 12.36
N LEU A 27 43.60 -43.74 13.53
CA LEU A 27 43.29 -42.62 14.41
C LEU A 27 43.65 -41.28 13.76
N GLU A 28 44.81 -41.21 13.10
CA GLU A 28 45.24 -40.00 12.37
C GLU A 28 44.29 -39.67 11.22
N GLN A 29 43.89 -40.67 10.43
CA GLN A 29 42.92 -40.51 9.35
C GLN A 29 41.55 -40.04 9.86
N GLU A 30 41.05 -40.61 10.96
CA GLU A 30 39.80 -40.19 11.57
C GLU A 30 39.90 -38.76 12.13
N LEU A 31 41.01 -38.40 12.77
CA LEU A 31 41.21 -37.03 13.27
C LEU A 31 41.24 -36.01 12.15
N GLU A 32 41.86 -36.33 11.01
CA GLU A 32 41.85 -35.49 9.82
C GLU A 32 40.43 -35.34 9.24
N SER A 33 39.69 -36.45 9.13
CA SER A 33 38.30 -36.43 8.66
C SER A 33 37.40 -35.58 9.58
N PHE A 34 37.57 -35.69 10.90
CA PHE A 34 36.85 -34.88 11.88
C PHE A 34 37.23 -33.40 11.78
N ALA A 35 38.51 -33.09 11.54
CA ALA A 35 38.96 -31.71 11.36
C ALA A 35 38.33 -31.09 10.11
N GLU A 36 38.30 -31.82 8.99
CA GLU A 36 37.66 -31.38 7.75
C GLU A 36 36.15 -31.19 7.95
N LEU A 37 35.47 -32.16 8.56
CA LEU A 37 34.04 -32.05 8.85
C LEU A 37 33.72 -30.83 9.71
N ARG A 38 34.54 -30.55 10.72
CA ARG A 38 34.38 -29.38 11.59
C ARG A 38 34.51 -28.07 10.79
N ILE A 39 35.48 -27.97 9.89
CA ILE A 39 35.66 -26.80 9.03
C ILE A 39 34.45 -26.63 8.10
N ASN A 40 33.98 -27.73 7.50
CA ASN A 40 32.80 -27.72 6.63
C ASN A 40 31.53 -27.32 7.38
N MET A 41 31.34 -27.78 8.62
CA MET A 41 30.21 -27.36 9.45
C MET A 41 30.26 -25.87 9.80
N MET A 42 31.44 -25.36 10.17
CA MET A 42 31.60 -23.96 10.55
C MET A 42 31.35 -23.03 9.36
N THR A 43 31.90 -23.33 8.19
CA THR A 43 31.67 -22.56 6.96
C THR A 43 30.20 -22.60 6.52
N LEU A 44 29.55 -23.76 6.62
CA LEU A 44 28.12 -23.88 6.34
C LEU A 44 27.28 -23.04 7.33
N LEU A 45 27.61 -23.07 8.62
CA LEU A 45 26.90 -22.32 9.65
C LEU A 45 27.04 -20.81 9.43
N GLU A 46 28.24 -20.33 9.10
CA GLU A 46 28.48 -18.92 8.76
C GLU A 46 27.69 -18.49 7.52
N SER A 47 27.70 -19.32 6.46
CA SER A 47 26.93 -19.08 5.24
C SER A 47 25.42 -18.99 5.51
N LYS A 48 24.87 -19.95 6.27
CA LYS A 48 23.44 -19.96 6.63
C LYS A 48 23.07 -18.80 7.54
N SER A 49 23.90 -18.47 8.53
CA SER A 49 23.72 -17.33 9.42
C SER A 49 23.66 -16.02 8.64
N THR A 50 24.58 -15.83 7.68
CA THR A 50 24.62 -14.66 6.81
C THR A 50 23.37 -14.57 5.94
N ARG A 51 22.93 -15.69 5.35
CA ARG A 51 21.70 -15.74 4.55
C ARG A 51 20.45 -15.44 5.38
N LEU A 52 20.39 -15.90 6.63
CA LEU A 52 19.28 -15.58 7.53
C LEU A 52 19.25 -14.08 7.87
N LYS A 53 20.40 -13.46 8.10
CA LYS A 53 20.49 -12.00 8.30
C LYS A 53 20.01 -11.22 7.09
N ASP A 54 20.44 -11.61 5.89
CA ASP A 54 19.98 -10.98 4.64
C ASP A 54 18.45 -11.11 4.48
N LEU A 55 17.90 -12.31 4.70
CA LEU A 55 16.45 -12.50 4.69
C LEU A 55 15.74 -11.62 5.73
N GLY A 56 16.29 -11.53 6.95
CA GLY A 56 15.76 -10.65 8.00
C GLY A 56 15.71 -9.19 7.56
N ASN A 57 16.79 -8.68 6.96
CA ASN A 57 16.83 -7.32 6.43
C ASN A 57 15.79 -7.09 5.33
N ARG A 58 15.62 -8.07 4.42
CA ARG A 58 14.61 -8.00 3.35
C ARG A 58 13.18 -8.01 3.90
N VAL A 59 12.90 -8.80 4.93
CA VAL A 59 11.60 -8.80 5.60
C VAL A 59 11.31 -7.44 6.22
N VAL A 60 12.26 -6.84 6.92
CA VAL A 60 12.11 -5.50 7.50
C VAL A 60 11.86 -4.45 6.41
N ALA A 61 12.62 -4.48 5.31
CA ALA A 61 12.41 -3.57 4.19
C ALA A 61 11.01 -3.70 3.58
N LEU A 62 10.51 -4.93 3.39
CA LEU A 62 9.15 -5.18 2.90
C LEU A 62 8.08 -4.69 3.87
N GLN A 63 8.27 -4.84 5.18
CA GLN A 63 7.36 -4.32 6.19
C GLN A 63 7.27 -2.79 6.16
N VAL A 64 8.39 -2.11 5.99
CA VAL A 64 8.42 -0.64 5.84
C VAL A 64 7.67 -0.21 4.58
N GLN A 65 7.94 -0.86 3.44
CA GLN A 65 7.24 -0.57 2.18
C GLN A 65 5.74 -0.82 2.30
N GLN A 66 5.34 -1.91 2.96
CA GLN A 66 3.93 -2.23 3.20
C GLN A 66 3.26 -1.15 4.04
N LYS A 67 3.92 -0.65 5.10
CA LYS A 67 3.39 0.43 5.94
C LYS A 67 3.18 1.71 5.12
N GLN A 68 4.17 2.12 4.34
CA GLN A 68 4.07 3.30 3.48
C GLN A 68 2.98 3.15 2.40
N ALA A 69 2.80 1.95 1.85
CA ALA A 69 1.72 1.67 0.90
C ALA A 69 0.34 1.78 1.56
N LYS A 70 0.18 1.26 2.78
CA LYS A 70 -1.06 1.40 3.57
C LYS A 70 -1.38 2.85 3.89
N GLU A 71 -0.40 3.64 4.31
CA GLU A 71 -0.58 5.07 4.58
C GLU A 71 -1.04 5.83 3.33
N ARG A 72 -0.38 5.59 2.19
CA ARG A 72 -0.80 6.18 0.89
C ARG A 72 -2.20 5.76 0.48
N ARG A 73 -2.53 4.48 0.64
CA ARG A 73 -3.87 3.96 0.36
C ARG A 73 -4.92 4.67 1.21
N MET A 74 -4.70 4.77 2.52
CA MET A 74 -5.61 5.45 3.43
C MET A 74 -5.79 6.91 3.03
N PHE A 75 -4.71 7.63 2.70
CA PHE A 75 -4.81 9.01 2.21
C PHE A 75 -5.74 9.14 1.00
N TRP A 76 -5.56 8.27 -0.01
CA TRP A 76 -6.39 8.30 -1.21
C TRP A 76 -7.84 7.89 -0.96
N GLU A 77 -8.09 6.91 -0.09
CA GLU A 77 -9.44 6.54 0.31
C GLU A 77 -10.18 7.72 0.96
N HIS A 78 -9.53 8.45 1.87
CA HIS A 78 -10.09 9.65 2.48
C HIS A 78 -10.31 10.77 1.45
N MET A 79 -9.39 10.95 0.52
CA MET A 79 -9.52 11.97 -0.53
C MET A 79 -10.71 11.68 -1.44
N VAL A 80 -10.87 10.42 -1.87
CA VAL A 80 -12.00 9.98 -2.69
C VAL A 80 -13.31 10.19 -1.94
N GLU A 81 -13.37 9.88 -0.65
CA GLU A 81 -14.60 10.08 0.12
C GLU A 81 -14.97 11.57 0.25
N ARG A 82 -13.99 12.44 0.48
CA ARG A 82 -14.20 13.90 0.45
C ARG A 82 -14.70 14.38 -0.91
N MET A 83 -14.13 13.87 -1.99
CA MET A 83 -14.56 14.22 -3.35
C MET A 83 -16.01 13.78 -3.62
N LYS A 84 -16.42 12.59 -3.16
CA LYS A 84 -17.82 12.15 -3.30
C LYS A 84 -18.78 13.07 -2.59
N VAL A 85 -18.47 13.48 -1.36
CA VAL A 85 -19.29 14.43 -0.59
C VAL A 85 -19.41 15.76 -1.34
N LEU A 86 -18.30 16.31 -1.82
CA LEU A 86 -18.30 17.55 -2.60
C LEU A 86 -19.11 17.43 -3.90
N ILE A 87 -18.97 16.34 -4.63
CA ILE A 87 -19.74 16.10 -5.87
C ILE A 87 -21.24 16.05 -5.55
N GLN A 88 -21.62 15.36 -4.47
CA GLN A 88 -23.02 15.27 -4.08
C GLN A 88 -23.59 16.63 -3.68
N GLN A 89 -22.84 17.43 -2.91
CA GLN A 89 -23.23 18.80 -2.55
C GLN A 89 -23.39 19.67 -3.80
N ARG A 90 -22.43 19.65 -4.73
CA ARG A 90 -22.51 20.42 -5.98
C ARG A 90 -23.68 19.99 -6.87
N LYS A 91 -23.98 18.69 -6.89
CA LYS A 91 -25.14 18.16 -7.64
C LYS A 91 -26.44 18.66 -7.04
N GLU A 92 -26.56 18.66 -5.72
CA GLU A 92 -27.73 19.19 -5.01
C GLU A 92 -27.90 20.70 -5.23
N GLU A 93 -26.82 21.48 -5.09
CA GLU A 93 -26.81 22.91 -5.39
C GLU A 93 -27.26 23.21 -6.83
N ALA A 94 -26.73 22.47 -7.81
CA ALA A 94 -27.11 22.63 -9.21
C ALA A 94 -28.59 22.31 -9.45
N LEU A 95 -29.12 21.28 -8.79
CA LEU A 95 -30.53 20.91 -8.88
C LEU A 95 -31.42 21.99 -8.26
N ILE A 96 -31.09 22.46 -7.05
CA ILE A 96 -31.78 23.55 -6.37
C ILE A 96 -31.76 24.82 -7.23
N MET A 97 -30.60 25.19 -7.78
CA MET A 97 -30.50 26.36 -8.65
C MET A 97 -31.37 26.23 -9.90
N SER A 98 -31.32 25.09 -10.58
CA SER A 98 -32.12 24.86 -11.79
C SER A 98 -33.62 24.93 -11.52
N GLY A 99 -34.08 24.35 -10.41
CA GLY A 99 -35.47 24.42 -9.96
C GLY A 99 -35.87 25.85 -9.57
N GLY A 100 -35.05 26.52 -8.76
CA GLY A 100 -35.30 27.89 -8.32
C GLY A 100 -35.37 28.90 -9.47
N CYS A 101 -34.53 28.75 -10.51
CA CYS A 101 -34.61 29.58 -11.71
C CYS A 101 -35.95 29.38 -12.43
N TRP A 102 -36.40 28.13 -12.54
CA TRP A 102 -37.66 27.80 -13.18
C TRP A 102 -38.86 28.36 -12.41
N ASP A 103 -38.88 28.17 -11.09
CA ASP A 103 -39.94 28.65 -10.21
C ASP A 103 -40.04 30.17 -10.24
N LEU A 104 -38.90 30.88 -10.17
CA LEU A 104 -38.86 32.33 -10.25
C LEU A 104 -39.33 32.84 -11.63
N TYR A 105 -38.92 32.18 -12.71
CA TYR A 105 -39.39 32.49 -14.05
C TYR A 105 -40.93 32.36 -14.16
N LEU A 106 -41.49 31.24 -13.68
CA LEU A 106 -42.93 31.01 -13.67
C LEU A 106 -43.68 32.05 -12.83
N GLN A 107 -43.16 32.41 -11.65
CA GLN A 107 -43.76 33.44 -10.81
C GLN A 107 -43.79 34.81 -11.49
N ILE A 108 -42.71 35.20 -12.16
CA ILE A 108 -42.67 36.46 -12.92
C ILE A 108 -43.67 36.42 -14.08
N CYS A 109 -43.74 35.32 -14.82
CA CYS A 109 -44.71 35.13 -15.90
C CYS A 109 -46.15 35.25 -15.38
N ALA A 110 -46.47 34.59 -14.27
CA ALA A 110 -47.78 34.66 -13.63
C ALA A 110 -48.13 36.08 -13.18
N HIS A 111 -47.20 36.77 -12.50
CA HIS A 111 -47.40 38.14 -12.03
C HIS A 111 -47.62 39.13 -13.18
N ARG A 112 -46.91 38.95 -14.30
CA ARG A 112 -47.10 39.77 -15.52
C ARG A 112 -48.25 39.30 -16.40
N LYS A 113 -48.96 38.22 -16.03
CA LYS A 113 -50.02 37.58 -16.82
C LYS A 113 -49.56 37.18 -18.24
N VAL A 114 -48.31 36.76 -18.37
CA VAL A 114 -47.70 36.28 -19.63
C VAL A 114 -47.61 34.76 -19.61
N LYS A 115 -47.91 34.10 -20.74
CA LYS A 115 -47.73 32.65 -20.86
C LYS A 115 -46.23 32.29 -20.88
N PRO A 116 -45.77 31.31 -20.08
CA PRO A 116 -44.40 30.82 -20.15
C PRO A 116 -44.08 30.27 -21.55
N THR A 117 -42.96 30.70 -22.12
CA THR A 117 -42.48 30.30 -23.46
C THR A 117 -41.16 29.55 -23.44
N LEU A 118 -40.40 29.66 -22.34
CA LEU A 118 -39.13 28.97 -22.15
C LEU A 118 -39.35 27.57 -21.57
N ALA A 119 -38.50 26.62 -21.97
CA ALA A 119 -38.48 25.27 -21.41
C ALA A 119 -37.74 25.24 -20.06
N GLN A 120 -38.10 24.29 -19.20
CA GLN A 120 -37.53 24.14 -17.86
C GLN A 120 -36.01 23.88 -17.85
N ASN A 121 -35.49 23.22 -18.88
CA ASN A 121 -34.06 22.94 -19.03
C ASN A 121 -33.26 24.14 -19.59
N ASN A 122 -33.91 25.20 -20.08
CA ASN A 122 -33.24 26.39 -20.60
C ASN A 122 -32.91 27.40 -19.48
N ILE A 123 -32.03 27.00 -18.56
CA ILE A 123 -31.65 27.80 -17.38
C ILE A 123 -31.11 29.18 -17.80
N LYS A 124 -30.25 29.23 -18.83
CA LYS A 124 -29.66 30.48 -19.31
C LYS A 124 -30.73 31.45 -19.80
N GLY A 125 -31.66 30.97 -20.64
CA GLY A 125 -32.76 31.81 -21.12
C GLY A 125 -33.68 32.29 -19.99
N GLN A 126 -33.93 31.44 -18.98
CA GLN A 126 -34.71 31.82 -17.79
C GLN A 126 -34.00 32.93 -17.01
N LEU A 127 -32.70 32.79 -16.74
CA LEU A 127 -31.89 33.79 -16.05
C LEU A 127 -31.85 35.12 -16.81
N ASP A 128 -31.62 35.09 -18.12
CA ASP A 128 -31.62 36.30 -18.97
C ASP A 128 -32.98 37.04 -18.89
N TYR A 129 -34.10 36.30 -18.83
CA TYR A 129 -35.44 36.88 -18.69
C TYR A 129 -35.66 37.46 -17.28
N ILE A 130 -35.23 36.74 -16.25
CA ILE A 130 -35.30 37.19 -14.85
C ILE A 130 -34.49 38.48 -14.67
N GLU A 131 -33.25 38.53 -15.18
CA GLU A 131 -32.38 39.70 -15.10
C GLU A 131 -33.02 40.92 -15.77
N LYS A 132 -33.50 40.77 -17.00
CA LYS A 132 -34.21 41.85 -17.72
C LYS A 132 -35.43 42.34 -16.95
N THR A 133 -36.18 41.42 -16.33
CA THR A 133 -37.35 41.75 -15.52
C THR A 133 -36.96 42.56 -14.29
N ILE A 134 -35.91 42.14 -13.57
CA ILE A 134 -35.42 42.84 -12.38
C ILE A 134 -34.91 44.24 -12.74
N ASN A 135 -34.15 44.38 -13.83
CA ASN A 135 -33.64 45.68 -14.28
C ASN A 135 -34.79 46.62 -14.67
N PHE A 136 -35.80 46.13 -15.39
CA PHE A 136 -37.00 46.91 -15.69
C PHE A 136 -37.73 47.36 -14.41
N LEU A 137 -37.91 46.48 -13.43
CA LEU A 137 -38.57 46.84 -12.17
C LEU A 137 -37.76 47.87 -11.37
N LYS A 138 -36.44 47.80 -11.40
CA LYS A 138 -35.56 48.81 -10.80
C LYS A 138 -35.74 50.17 -11.48
N GLU A 139 -35.72 50.21 -12.81
CA GLU A 139 -35.94 51.44 -13.59
C GLU A 139 -37.30 52.08 -13.27
N VAL A 140 -38.37 51.28 -13.29
CA VAL A 140 -39.71 51.75 -12.92
C VAL A 140 -39.74 52.30 -11.50
N ASN A 141 -39.10 51.62 -10.54
CA ASN A 141 -39.05 52.08 -9.16
C ASN A 141 -38.26 53.38 -9.00
N THR A 142 -37.13 53.53 -9.71
CA THR A 142 -36.38 54.79 -9.69
C THR A 142 -37.17 55.95 -10.28
N LEU A 143 -37.91 55.74 -11.38
CA LEU A 143 -38.76 56.74 -11.99
C LEU A 143 -39.97 57.09 -11.10
N ALA A 144 -40.55 56.10 -10.43
CA ALA A 144 -41.65 56.31 -9.49
C ALA A 144 -41.18 57.07 -8.23
N SER A 145 -39.95 56.82 -7.77
CA SER A 145 -39.36 57.48 -6.60
C SER A 145 -38.82 58.89 -6.89
N SER A 146 -38.49 59.20 -8.15
CA SER A 146 -38.05 60.55 -8.57
C SER A 146 -39.19 61.51 -8.92
N ASN A 147 -40.42 60.99 -9.03
CA ASN A 147 -41.64 61.77 -9.29
C ASN A 147 -42.46 62.07 -8.01
N VAL A 148 -41.84 61.85 -6.84
CA VAL A 148 -42.31 62.28 -5.51
C VAL A 148 -41.27 63.25 -4.96
#